data_AF-A0A0C2CP88-F1
#
_entry.id   AF-A0A0C2CP88-F1
#
_cell.length_a   1.000
_cell.length_b   1.000
_cell.length_c   1.000
_cell.angle_alpha   90.00
_cell.angle_beta   90.00
_cell.angle_gamma   90.00
#
_symmetry.space_group_name_H-M   'P 1'
#
loop_
_entity.id
_entity.type
_entity.pdbx_description
1 polymer ?
#
loop_
_entity_poly.entity_id
_entity_poly.type
_entity_poly.pdbx_seq_one_letter_code
_entity_poly.pdbx_strand_id
1 'polypeptide(L)'
;MIWDAGIGDRLGVARLQPTARALVWLTFSLALACESGGAPGGFEDDLGADSDALPPDLPQAECDPRRSGDCEAGQKCSHVTDTPFGPTNRCVELLGEGVAGDSCERVGDSDTCANHHLCWATDPDGLDGVCISFCSPGLACGGSGEVCSVATGGLLSLCLTKCDPFFQDCAEGWGCYADDYGVWTCDKDQSGDAGAHGDACACINCCNPGLTCVPGALVDAEGCGVEGAAGCCTEICDLDDEAPPEMVCPTEAERCRAFYDAGAVLMGYERVGLCEL
;
A
#
# COMPACT_ATOMS: atom_id res chain seq x y z
N MET A 1 -44.09 -48.96 15.29
CA MET A 1 -43.32 -49.65 14.23
C MET A 1 -41.91 -49.05 14.36
N ILE A 2 -40.91 -49.65 15.02
CA ILE A 2 -40.34 -51.03 14.90
C ILE A 2 -40.04 -51.33 13.42
N TRP A 3 -38.85 -51.68 12.92
CA TRP A 3 -37.54 -52.12 13.47
C TRP A 3 -36.41 -51.16 12.98
N ASP A 4 -35.15 -51.11 13.45
CA ASP A 4 -34.28 -51.90 14.36
C ASP A 4 -33.38 -53.02 13.74
N ALA A 5 -32.12 -53.12 14.22
CA ALA A 5 -30.98 -54.01 13.87
C ALA A 5 -30.46 -54.03 12.41
N GLY A 6 -29.17 -54.26 12.10
CA GLY A 6 -27.95 -54.41 12.93
C GLY A 6 -26.87 -55.31 12.26
N ILE A 7 -25.62 -55.28 12.75
CA ILE A 7 -24.52 -56.29 12.54
C ILE A 7 -23.92 -56.33 11.11
N GLY A 8 -22.62 -56.54 10.86
CA GLY A 8 -21.43 -56.72 11.72
C GLY A 8 -20.23 -57.30 10.93
N ASP A 9 -19.07 -57.44 11.61
CA ASP A 9 -17.81 -58.10 11.20
C ASP A 9 -17.03 -57.55 9.97
N ARG A 10 -15.77 -57.10 10.12
CA ARG A 10 -14.51 -57.79 10.53
C ARG A 10 -13.88 -58.67 9.44
N LEU A 11 -12.90 -58.09 8.73
CA LEU A 11 -11.72 -58.82 8.27
C LEU A 11 -10.47 -57.98 8.56
N GLY A 12 -9.58 -58.52 9.39
CA GLY A 12 -8.26 -57.94 9.63
C GLY A 12 -7.19 -58.73 8.89
N VAL A 13 -6.23 -58.03 8.31
CA VAL A 13 -4.93 -58.60 7.90
C VAL A 13 -3.84 -57.73 8.48
N ALA A 14 -3.07 -58.30 9.40
CA ALA A 14 -1.89 -57.67 9.99
C ALA A 14 -0.62 -57.96 9.13
N ARG A 15 0.50 -57.34 9.53
CA ARG A 15 1.89 -57.44 8.98
C ARG A 15 2.22 -56.33 7.96
N LEU A 16 3.39 -55.71 7.98
CA LEU A 16 4.58 -55.83 8.85
C LEU A 16 5.35 -54.48 8.82
N GLN A 17 5.95 -54.06 9.93
CA GLN A 17 7.00 -53.02 9.89
C GLN A 17 8.26 -53.58 9.21
N PRO A 18 9.05 -52.72 8.55
CA PRO A 18 10.49 -52.80 8.67
C PRO A 18 11.10 -51.52 9.27
N THR A 19 12.22 -51.74 9.96
CA THR A 19 12.96 -50.78 10.77
C THR A 19 13.77 -49.76 9.96
N ALA A 20 13.84 -48.56 10.52
CA ALA A 20 14.93 -47.58 10.44
C ALA A 20 16.17 -47.91 9.58
N ARG A 21 16.50 -46.98 8.68
CA ARG A 21 17.89 -46.62 8.36
C ARG A 21 18.01 -45.11 8.19
N ALA A 22 18.83 -44.49 9.03
CA ALA A 22 19.14 -43.08 8.91
C ALA A 22 20.00 -42.83 7.66
N LEU A 23 19.64 -41.82 6.87
CA LEU A 23 20.58 -41.14 5.99
C LEU A 23 20.77 -39.72 6.49
N VAL A 24 21.94 -39.45 7.05
CA VAL A 24 22.39 -38.10 7.38
C VAL A 24 22.70 -37.38 6.07
N TRP A 25 21.87 -36.42 5.69
CA TRP A 25 22.23 -35.43 4.66
C TRP A 25 22.82 -34.20 5.32
N LEU A 26 24.15 -34.21 5.44
CA LEU A 26 24.94 -33.00 5.67
C LEU A 26 24.84 -32.14 4.40
N THR A 27 24.05 -31.08 4.45
CA THR A 27 24.13 -29.96 3.51
C THR A 27 24.37 -28.69 4.31
N PHE A 28 25.34 -27.90 3.87
CA PHE A 28 25.93 -26.80 4.64
C PHE A 28 24.93 -25.69 4.92
N SER A 29 24.90 -25.22 6.16
CA SER A 29 24.46 -23.86 6.46
C SER A 29 25.43 -22.87 5.79
N LEU A 30 25.00 -22.16 4.76
CA LEU A 30 25.54 -20.83 4.48
C LEU A 30 24.67 -19.81 5.20
N ALA A 31 25.11 -19.42 6.40
CA ALA A 31 24.70 -18.14 6.93
C ALA A 31 25.35 -17.05 6.07
N LEU A 32 24.54 -16.27 5.36
CA LEU A 32 24.99 -14.94 4.91
C LEU A 32 24.94 -14.03 6.14
N ALA A 33 26.00 -14.08 6.93
CA ALA A 33 26.25 -13.04 7.92
C ALA A 33 26.44 -11.72 7.14
N CYS A 34 25.63 -10.71 7.44
CA CYS A 34 25.92 -9.34 7.04
C CYS A 34 27.07 -8.85 7.93
N GLU A 35 28.30 -9.20 7.53
CA GLU A 35 29.50 -8.91 8.30
C GLU A 35 29.78 -7.40 8.21
N SER A 36 29.58 -6.69 9.33
CA SER A 36 29.75 -5.24 9.43
C SER A 36 31.22 -4.84 9.38
N GLY A 37 31.78 -4.88 8.18
CA GLY A 37 33.13 -4.43 7.86
C GLY A 37 33.27 -2.93 8.00
N GLY A 38 33.50 -2.46 9.23
CA GLY A 38 33.77 -1.05 9.52
C GLY A 38 35.05 -0.56 8.84
N ALA A 39 34.91 0.17 7.74
CA ALA A 39 35.98 0.95 7.14
C ALA A 39 35.99 2.35 7.76
N PRO A 40 37.11 2.82 8.36
CA PRO A 40 37.23 4.19 8.83
C PRO A 40 37.50 5.13 7.64
N GLY A 41 36.46 5.40 6.86
CA GLY A 41 36.44 6.49 5.88
C GLY A 41 36.12 7.79 6.61
N GLY A 42 37.07 8.72 6.65
CA GLY A 42 36.81 10.07 7.16
C GLY A 42 35.86 10.79 6.21
N PHE A 43 34.73 11.27 6.75
CA PHE A 43 33.99 12.35 6.10
C PHE A 43 34.76 13.64 6.42
N GLU A 44 35.38 14.24 5.41
CA GLU A 44 35.80 15.64 5.49
C GLU A 44 34.61 16.46 4.98
N ASP A 45 34.07 17.33 5.84
CA ASP A 45 32.90 18.17 5.56
C ASP A 45 33.26 19.27 4.54
N ASP A 46 33.43 18.91 3.27
CA ASP A 46 33.53 19.88 2.18
C ASP A 46 32.12 20.39 1.83
N LEU A 47 31.69 21.42 2.57
CA LEU A 47 30.47 22.20 2.31
C LEU A 47 30.63 23.07 1.05
N GLY A 48 30.88 22.41 -0.09
CA GLY A 48 30.83 22.98 -1.43
C GLY A 48 29.37 23.14 -1.86
N ALA A 49 28.92 24.38 -2.07
CA ALA A 49 27.57 24.68 -2.50
C ALA A 49 27.38 24.50 -4.02
N ASP A 50 27.61 23.28 -4.50
CA ASP A 50 27.21 22.82 -5.82
C ASP A 50 26.31 21.59 -5.62
N SER A 51 25.06 21.68 -6.05
CA SER A 51 24.15 20.53 -6.03
C SER A 51 24.59 19.55 -7.11
N ASP A 52 25.35 18.52 -6.72
CA ASP A 52 25.78 17.45 -7.62
C ASP A 52 24.56 16.92 -8.37
N ALA A 53 24.59 17.06 -9.70
CA ALA A 53 23.55 16.54 -10.55
C ALA A 53 23.48 15.03 -10.36
N LEU A 54 22.26 14.50 -10.13
CA LEU A 54 22.03 13.06 -10.06
C LEU A 54 22.72 12.36 -11.25
N PRO A 55 23.38 11.22 -11.02
CA PRO A 55 24.17 10.56 -12.06
C PRO A 55 23.32 10.35 -13.32
N PRO A 56 23.83 10.70 -14.51
CA PRO A 56 23.04 10.85 -15.73
C PRO A 56 22.44 9.53 -16.26
N ASP A 57 22.81 8.40 -15.66
CA ASP A 57 22.40 7.06 -16.05
C ASP A 57 21.14 6.56 -15.32
N LEU A 58 20.58 7.34 -14.37
CA LEU A 58 19.25 7.07 -13.80
C LEU A 58 18.16 7.72 -14.68
N PRO A 59 17.12 6.98 -15.10
CA PRO A 59 16.03 7.56 -15.88
C PRO A 59 15.27 8.58 -15.05
N GLN A 60 15.33 9.83 -15.47
CA GLN A 60 14.58 10.93 -14.87
C GLN A 60 13.13 10.91 -15.38
N ALA A 61 12.21 11.49 -14.62
CA ALA A 61 10.87 11.76 -15.11
C ALA A 61 10.95 12.70 -16.33
N GLU A 62 10.24 12.35 -17.41
CA GLU A 62 10.27 13.12 -18.66
C GLU A 62 9.44 14.41 -18.55
N CYS A 63 8.48 14.43 -17.62
CA CYS A 63 7.51 15.50 -17.42
C CYS A 63 6.98 15.53 -15.97
N ASP A 64 6.48 16.68 -15.53
CA ASP A 64 5.71 16.84 -14.28
C ASP A 64 4.21 16.87 -14.63
N PRO A 65 3.39 15.87 -14.25
CA PRO A 65 1.99 15.78 -14.68
C PRO A 65 1.11 16.90 -14.12
N ARG A 66 1.60 17.63 -13.11
CA ARG A 66 0.98 18.84 -12.56
C ARG A 66 1.19 20.08 -13.44
N ARG A 67 2.10 20.02 -14.43
CA ARG A 67 2.52 21.17 -15.27
C ARG A 67 2.11 21.00 -16.72
N SER A 68 1.52 22.05 -17.28
CA SER A 68 1.17 22.09 -18.70
C SER A 68 2.39 22.46 -19.56
N GLY A 69 2.62 21.71 -20.64
CA GLY A 69 3.59 22.08 -21.69
C GLY A 69 4.92 21.33 -21.67
N ASP A 70 5.08 20.33 -20.81
CA ASP A 70 6.29 19.48 -20.78
C ASP A 70 6.33 18.47 -21.95
N CYS A 71 5.16 18.06 -22.48
CA CYS A 71 5.02 17.10 -23.60
C CYS A 71 4.64 17.76 -24.93
N GLU A 72 4.86 17.05 -26.05
CA GLU A 72 4.54 17.56 -27.39
C GLU A 72 3.02 17.63 -27.67
N ALA A 73 2.63 18.31 -28.75
CA ALA A 73 1.24 18.43 -29.14
C ALA A 73 0.64 17.06 -29.51
N GLY A 74 -0.45 16.67 -28.85
CA GLY A 74 -1.06 15.34 -28.99
C GLY A 74 -0.55 14.33 -27.94
N GLN A 75 0.31 14.74 -27.01
CA GLN A 75 0.72 13.94 -25.86
C GLN A 75 0.19 14.52 -24.55
N LYS A 76 0.15 13.69 -23.50
CA LYS A 76 0.00 14.09 -22.11
C LYS A 76 1.10 13.49 -21.25
N CYS A 77 1.33 14.07 -20.08
CA CYS A 77 2.16 13.44 -19.06
C CYS A 77 1.32 12.41 -18.28
N SER A 78 1.81 11.19 -18.15
CA SER A 78 1.16 10.09 -17.42
C SER A 78 2.12 9.44 -16.43
N HIS A 79 1.57 8.84 -15.37
CA HIS A 79 2.30 8.04 -14.41
C HIS A 79 2.34 6.58 -14.85
N VAL A 80 3.54 6.01 -14.97
CA VAL A 80 3.77 4.66 -15.49
C VAL A 80 4.52 3.84 -14.45
N THR A 81 3.88 2.77 -13.96
CA THR A 81 4.42 1.86 -12.93
C THR A 81 5.42 0.85 -13.48
N ASP A 82 5.15 0.34 -14.69
CA ASP A 82 5.72 -0.92 -15.18
C ASP A 82 7.01 -0.70 -16.00
N THR A 83 7.95 0.07 -15.46
CA THR A 83 9.23 0.33 -16.13
C THR A 83 10.39 -0.46 -15.53
N PRO A 84 11.46 -0.77 -16.29
CA PRO A 84 12.61 -1.54 -15.79
C PRO A 84 13.35 -0.92 -14.59
N PHE A 85 13.03 0.34 -14.26
CA PHE A 85 13.70 1.12 -13.21
C PHE A 85 12.70 1.62 -12.14
N GLY A 86 11.48 1.06 -12.11
CA GLY A 86 10.40 1.45 -11.20
C GLY A 86 9.45 2.49 -11.79
N PRO A 87 8.53 3.02 -10.96
CA PRO A 87 7.53 3.99 -11.39
C PRO A 87 8.16 5.33 -11.79
N THR A 88 7.65 5.95 -12.86
CA THR A 88 8.12 7.26 -13.35
C THR A 88 7.03 7.95 -14.19
N ASN A 89 7.23 9.22 -14.52
CA ASN A 89 6.31 10.01 -15.33
C ASN A 89 6.86 10.17 -16.76
N ARG A 90 6.01 9.93 -17.76
CA ARG A 90 6.37 9.92 -19.19
C ARG A 90 5.40 10.68 -20.07
N CYS A 91 5.89 11.15 -21.21
CA CYS A 91 5.04 11.73 -22.25
C CYS A 91 4.45 10.63 -23.13
N VAL A 92 3.13 10.43 -23.03
CA VAL A 92 2.37 9.37 -23.71
C VAL A 92 1.34 9.97 -24.67
N GLU A 93 0.91 9.20 -25.68
CA GLU A 93 -0.12 9.63 -26.64
C GLU A 93 -1.44 9.95 -25.91
N LEU A 94 -2.07 11.08 -26.21
CA LEU A 94 -3.37 11.44 -25.63
C LEU A 94 -4.49 10.69 -26.37
N LEU A 95 -5.05 9.66 -25.73
CA LEU A 95 -6.03 8.76 -26.36
C LEU A 95 -7.51 9.17 -26.14
N GLY A 96 -7.80 10.09 -25.22
CA GLY A 96 -9.17 10.50 -24.95
C GLY A 96 -9.31 11.85 -24.23
N GLU A 97 -10.56 12.19 -23.91
CA GLU A 97 -10.98 13.49 -23.38
C GLU A 97 -11.70 13.38 -22.01
N GLY A 98 -11.66 12.22 -21.36
CA GLY A 98 -12.35 11.98 -20.07
C GLY A 98 -11.82 12.87 -18.94
N VAL A 99 -12.72 13.47 -18.16
CA VAL A 99 -12.40 14.38 -17.06
C VAL A 99 -12.66 13.73 -15.70
N ALA A 100 -12.30 14.41 -14.61
CA ALA A 100 -12.47 13.90 -13.25
C ALA A 100 -13.87 13.31 -13.00
N GLY A 101 -13.92 12.01 -12.65
CA GLY A 101 -15.15 11.24 -12.42
C GLY A 101 -15.71 10.46 -13.60
N ASP A 102 -15.18 10.64 -14.83
CA ASP A 102 -15.54 9.79 -15.98
C ASP A 102 -14.93 8.38 -15.86
N SER A 103 -15.63 7.36 -16.35
CA SER A 103 -15.10 6.00 -16.47
C SER A 103 -13.99 5.90 -17.53
N CYS A 104 -12.96 5.11 -17.28
CA CYS A 104 -11.81 4.98 -18.17
C CYS A 104 -11.19 3.58 -18.22
N GLU A 105 -10.34 3.39 -19.21
CA GLU A 105 -9.44 2.25 -19.39
C GLU A 105 -8.00 2.72 -19.63
N ARG A 106 -7.03 1.92 -19.18
CA ARG A 106 -5.59 2.03 -19.48
C ARG A 106 -5.25 1.24 -20.74
N VAL A 107 -4.48 1.87 -21.62
CA VAL A 107 -4.09 1.33 -22.93
C VAL A 107 -2.56 1.43 -23.05
N GLY A 108 -1.88 0.41 -22.54
CA GLY A 108 -0.42 0.41 -22.38
C GLY A 108 0.04 1.46 -21.36
N ASP A 109 1.02 2.28 -21.74
CA ASP A 109 1.52 3.38 -20.90
C ASP A 109 0.53 4.58 -20.82
N SER A 110 -0.50 4.61 -21.68
CA SER A 110 -1.50 5.70 -21.73
C SER A 110 -2.87 5.24 -21.23
N ASP A 111 -3.85 6.13 -21.30
CA ASP A 111 -5.23 5.91 -20.89
C ASP A 111 -6.21 6.88 -21.61
N THR A 112 -7.51 6.65 -21.43
CA THR A 112 -8.61 7.36 -22.10
C THR A 112 -9.01 8.71 -21.46
N CYS A 113 -8.33 9.14 -20.40
CA CYS A 113 -8.54 10.44 -19.76
C CYS A 113 -7.79 11.57 -20.46
N ALA A 114 -8.32 12.77 -20.33
CA ALA A 114 -7.76 14.02 -20.82
C ALA A 114 -6.35 14.31 -20.26
N ASN A 115 -5.71 15.34 -20.80
CA ASN A 115 -4.49 15.89 -20.21
C ASN A 115 -4.75 16.36 -18.76
N HIS A 116 -3.72 16.28 -17.89
CA HIS A 116 -3.81 16.45 -16.44
C HIS A 116 -4.74 15.48 -15.69
N HIS A 117 -5.14 14.38 -16.33
CA HIS A 117 -5.89 13.30 -15.68
C HIS A 117 -5.19 11.95 -15.92
N LEU A 118 -5.30 11.06 -14.93
CA LEU A 118 -4.84 9.68 -14.97
C LEU A 118 -6.04 8.76 -14.83
N CYS A 119 -6.06 7.65 -15.56
CA CYS A 119 -7.00 6.58 -15.29
C CYS A 119 -6.56 5.80 -14.04
N TRP A 120 -7.24 6.03 -12.93
CA TRP A 120 -6.92 5.48 -11.63
C TRP A 120 -7.83 4.29 -11.30
N ALA A 121 -7.42 3.49 -10.31
CA ALA A 121 -8.25 2.43 -9.73
C ALA A 121 -8.76 1.35 -10.74
N THR A 122 -8.04 1.11 -11.84
CA THR A 122 -8.39 0.06 -12.80
C THR A 122 -8.37 -1.34 -12.19
N ASP A 123 -9.03 -2.29 -12.84
CA ASP A 123 -8.85 -3.72 -12.58
C ASP A 123 -7.50 -4.24 -13.14
N PRO A 124 -7.16 -5.53 -12.95
CA PRO A 124 -5.93 -6.13 -13.48
C PRO A 124 -5.83 -6.20 -15.01
N ASP A 125 -6.95 -6.09 -15.74
CA ASP A 125 -7.00 -6.04 -17.21
C ASP A 125 -6.88 -4.59 -17.73
N GLY A 126 -6.82 -3.60 -16.84
CA GLY A 126 -6.71 -2.17 -17.16
C GLY A 126 -8.06 -1.48 -17.39
N LEU A 127 -9.17 -2.12 -17.05
CA LEU A 127 -10.54 -1.65 -17.27
C LEU A 127 -11.16 -1.09 -15.98
N ASP A 128 -12.40 -0.60 -16.09
CA ASP A 128 -13.25 -0.13 -14.98
C ASP A 128 -12.57 0.88 -14.02
N GLY A 129 -11.66 1.70 -14.55
CA GLY A 129 -11.03 2.80 -13.83
C GLY A 129 -11.89 4.07 -13.82
N VAL A 130 -11.44 5.05 -13.05
CA VAL A 130 -12.02 6.40 -13.01
C VAL A 130 -10.93 7.42 -13.33
N CYS A 131 -11.24 8.39 -14.18
CA CYS A 131 -10.37 9.52 -14.44
C CYS A 131 -10.26 10.37 -13.17
N ILE A 132 -9.03 10.54 -12.67
CA ILE A 132 -8.71 11.39 -11.53
C ILE A 132 -7.75 12.49 -12.00
N SER A 133 -7.96 13.72 -11.55
CA SER A 133 -7.07 14.84 -11.89
C SER A 133 -5.78 14.77 -11.07
N PHE A 134 -4.65 15.08 -11.73
CA PHE A 134 -3.42 15.35 -11.01
C PHE A 134 -3.55 16.67 -10.22
N CYS A 135 -2.84 16.77 -9.10
CA CYS A 135 -2.80 18.01 -8.33
C CYS A 135 -2.23 19.18 -9.17
N SER A 136 -2.59 20.42 -8.82
CA SER A 136 -1.88 21.59 -9.35
C SER A 136 -0.43 21.65 -8.82
N PRO A 137 0.48 22.45 -9.43
CA PRO A 137 1.85 22.60 -8.96
C PRO A 137 2.00 23.13 -7.52
N GLY A 138 0.92 23.70 -6.96
CA GLY A 138 0.83 24.12 -5.57
C GLY A 138 0.25 23.07 -4.61
N LEU A 139 0.15 21.81 -5.03
CA LEU A 139 -0.49 20.70 -4.29
C LEU A 139 -1.95 20.99 -3.88
N ALA A 140 -2.66 21.76 -4.70
CA ALA A 140 -4.07 22.08 -4.51
C ALA A 140 -4.95 21.41 -5.57
N CYS A 141 -6.16 21.03 -5.17
CA CYS A 141 -7.18 20.38 -5.99
C CYS A 141 -8.35 21.31 -6.33
N GLY A 142 -9.14 20.94 -7.34
CA GLY A 142 -10.23 21.77 -7.86
C GLY A 142 -11.59 21.48 -7.21
N GLY A 143 -11.83 20.23 -6.81
CA GLY A 143 -13.09 19.79 -6.22
C GLY A 143 -13.24 20.20 -4.75
N SER A 144 -14.47 20.49 -4.34
CA SER A 144 -14.81 20.70 -2.94
C SER A 144 -14.81 19.37 -2.19
N GLY A 145 -13.87 19.18 -1.27
CA GLY A 145 -13.71 17.92 -0.53
C GLY A 145 -12.58 17.02 -1.06
N GLU A 146 -11.94 17.41 -2.16
CA GLU A 146 -10.70 16.78 -2.61
C GLU A 146 -9.49 17.32 -1.84
N VAL A 147 -8.50 16.46 -1.62
CA VAL A 147 -7.16 16.83 -1.15
C VAL A 147 -6.13 16.19 -2.06
N CYS A 148 -4.94 16.80 -2.12
CA CYS A 148 -3.84 16.24 -2.90
C CYS A 148 -3.21 15.09 -2.12
N SER A 149 -3.53 13.85 -2.51
CA SER A 149 -2.84 12.64 -2.07
C SER A 149 -1.51 12.54 -2.83
N VAL A 150 -0.41 12.33 -2.11
CA VAL A 150 0.94 12.30 -2.68
C VAL A 150 1.62 10.99 -2.31
N ALA A 151 1.96 10.21 -3.33
CA ALA A 151 2.53 8.88 -3.19
C ALA A 151 3.79 8.72 -4.05
N THR A 152 4.54 7.63 -3.82
CA THR A 152 5.69 7.24 -4.67
C THR A 152 6.74 8.36 -4.72
N GLY A 153 7.08 8.90 -3.55
CA GLY A 153 8.08 9.97 -3.41
C GLY A 153 7.71 11.27 -4.12
N GLY A 154 6.42 11.51 -4.39
CA GLY A 154 5.92 12.70 -5.07
C GLY A 154 5.84 12.61 -6.60
N LEU A 155 6.14 11.46 -7.19
CA LEU A 155 5.92 11.22 -8.63
C LEU A 155 4.43 11.09 -8.96
N LEU A 156 3.64 10.51 -8.06
CA LEU A 156 2.19 10.41 -8.17
C LEU A 156 1.56 11.40 -7.21
N SER A 157 0.72 12.31 -7.73
CA SER A 157 0.00 13.30 -6.91
C SER A 157 -1.39 13.53 -7.48
N LEU A 158 -2.39 12.93 -6.83
CA LEU A 158 -3.76 12.83 -7.31
C LEU A 158 -4.73 13.59 -6.40
N CYS A 159 -5.76 14.18 -7.00
CA CYS A 159 -6.87 14.77 -6.28
C CYS A 159 -7.89 13.70 -5.92
N LEU A 160 -7.76 13.16 -4.71
CA LEU A 160 -8.66 12.14 -4.17
C LEU A 160 -9.61 12.75 -3.13
N THR A 161 -10.76 12.12 -2.95
CA THR A 161 -11.76 12.58 -1.98
C THR A 161 -11.23 12.37 -0.55
N LYS A 162 -11.23 13.43 0.27
CA LYS A 162 -10.89 13.33 1.69
C LYS A 162 -11.94 12.48 2.42
N CYS A 163 -11.49 11.61 3.32
CA CYS A 163 -12.34 10.72 4.10
C CYS A 163 -12.00 10.75 5.61
N ASP A 164 -12.86 10.13 6.41
CA ASP A 164 -12.64 9.87 7.83
C ASP A 164 -12.36 8.36 8.04
N PRO A 165 -11.19 7.98 8.59
CA PRO A 165 -10.81 6.58 8.77
C PRO A 165 -11.75 5.81 9.72
N PHE A 166 -12.46 6.50 10.61
CA PHE A 166 -13.40 5.86 11.54
C PHE A 166 -14.74 5.53 10.89
N PHE A 167 -15.15 6.29 9.88
CA PHE A 167 -16.45 6.12 9.23
C PHE A 167 -16.38 5.41 7.88
N GLN A 168 -15.19 5.35 7.25
CA GLN A 168 -14.98 4.74 5.94
C GLN A 168 -16.01 5.26 4.91
N ASP A 169 -16.15 6.60 4.83
CA ASP A 169 -17.18 7.32 4.08
C ASP A 169 -16.94 7.35 2.55
N CYS A 170 -16.31 6.29 2.03
CA CYS A 170 -15.97 6.09 0.64
C CYS A 170 -17.06 5.29 -0.12
N ALA A 171 -16.90 5.19 -1.44
CA ALA A 171 -17.81 4.41 -2.28
C ALA A 171 -17.65 2.89 -2.06
N GLU A 172 -18.63 2.10 -2.52
CA GLU A 172 -18.53 0.63 -2.49
C GLU A 172 -17.31 0.15 -3.30
N GLY A 173 -16.46 -0.69 -2.70
CA GLY A 173 -15.17 -1.10 -3.28
C GLY A 173 -14.01 -0.11 -3.07
N TRP A 174 -14.21 0.91 -2.22
CA TRP A 174 -13.18 1.89 -1.83
C TRP A 174 -13.06 1.93 -0.30
N GLY A 175 -11.86 2.24 0.18
CA GLY A 175 -11.55 2.42 1.60
C GLY A 175 -10.85 3.75 1.85
N CYS A 176 -10.84 4.18 3.11
CA CYS A 176 -10.16 5.39 3.56
C CYS A 176 -8.75 5.04 4.04
N TYR A 177 -7.73 5.46 3.28
CA TYR A 177 -6.33 5.12 3.52
C TYR A 177 -5.44 6.37 3.60
N ALA A 178 -4.37 6.33 4.39
CA ALA A 178 -3.46 7.46 4.62
C ALA A 178 -2.21 7.39 3.75
N ASP A 179 -1.95 8.43 2.95
CA ASP A 179 -0.78 8.51 2.06
C ASP A 179 0.58 8.59 2.79
N ASP A 180 1.68 8.67 2.01
CA ASP A 180 3.06 8.79 2.52
C ASP A 180 3.27 10.00 3.47
N TYR A 181 2.33 10.95 3.50
CA TYR A 181 2.33 12.17 4.32
C TYR A 181 1.22 12.18 5.40
N GLY A 182 0.51 11.06 5.57
CA GLY A 182 -0.58 10.92 6.54
C GLY A 182 -1.88 11.63 6.13
N VAL A 183 -2.13 11.87 4.85
CA VAL A 183 -3.39 12.43 4.36
C VAL A 183 -4.36 11.31 4.04
N TRP A 184 -5.50 11.26 4.75
CA TRP A 184 -6.55 10.27 4.55
C TRP A 184 -7.42 10.58 3.33
N THR A 185 -7.42 9.68 2.35
CA THR A 185 -8.20 9.77 1.11
C THR A 185 -8.86 8.45 0.73
N CYS A 186 -10.01 8.54 0.06
CA CYS A 186 -10.64 7.38 -0.56
C CYS A 186 -9.78 6.86 -1.71
N ASP A 187 -9.35 5.61 -1.59
CA ASP A 187 -8.70 4.86 -2.66
C ASP A 187 -9.41 3.50 -2.83
N LYS A 188 -9.22 2.84 -3.98
CA LYS A 188 -9.80 1.54 -4.26
C LYS A 188 -9.27 0.51 -3.28
N ASP A 189 -10.15 -0.32 -2.74
CA ASP A 189 -9.77 -1.44 -1.91
C ASP A 189 -9.10 -2.53 -2.77
N GLN A 190 -7.90 -2.94 -2.37
CA GLN A 190 -7.07 -3.94 -3.04
C GLN A 190 -6.74 -5.13 -2.13
N SER A 191 -7.44 -5.28 -0.98
CA SER A 191 -7.27 -6.39 -0.03
C SER A 191 -7.69 -7.75 -0.64
N GLY A 192 -8.76 -7.75 -1.45
CA GLY A 192 -9.34 -8.95 -2.04
C GLY A 192 -9.97 -9.88 -0.99
N ASP A 193 -9.57 -11.15 -1.00
CA ASP A 193 -9.99 -12.15 0.00
C ASP A 193 -9.12 -12.12 1.29
N ALA A 194 -8.17 -11.19 1.40
CA ALA A 194 -7.21 -11.07 2.50
C ALA A 194 -7.30 -9.67 3.17
N GLY A 195 -6.24 -9.25 3.88
CA GLY A 195 -6.11 -7.90 4.44
C GLY A 195 -6.86 -7.69 5.76
N ALA A 196 -7.19 -8.76 6.49
CA ALA A 196 -7.66 -8.69 7.87
C ALA A 196 -6.49 -8.36 8.83
N HIS A 197 -6.77 -8.06 10.10
CA HIS A 197 -5.71 -7.83 11.11
C HIS A 197 -4.74 -9.02 11.13
N GLY A 198 -3.44 -8.70 11.07
CA GLY A 198 -2.36 -9.68 11.01
C GLY A 198 -2.06 -10.27 9.63
N ASP A 199 -2.87 -10.01 8.58
CA ASP A 199 -2.52 -10.41 7.23
C ASP A 199 -1.33 -9.58 6.71
N ALA A 200 -0.46 -10.25 5.93
CA ALA A 200 0.70 -9.62 5.32
C ALA A 200 0.28 -8.63 4.22
N CYS A 201 0.83 -7.41 4.28
CA CYS A 201 0.54 -6.35 3.31
C CYS A 201 1.82 -5.78 2.68
N ALA A 202 1.68 -5.26 1.46
CA ALA A 202 2.77 -4.67 0.69
C ALA A 202 2.39 -3.34 0.01
N CYS A 203 1.19 -2.82 0.30
CA CYS A 203 0.70 -1.55 -0.20
C CYS A 203 -0.29 -0.91 0.80
N ILE A 204 -0.46 0.40 0.65
CA ILE A 204 -1.32 1.27 1.46
C ILE A 204 -2.77 0.79 1.59
N ASN A 205 -3.34 0.30 0.48
CA ASN A 205 -4.71 -0.18 0.31
C ASN A 205 -4.80 -1.71 0.17
N CYS A 206 -3.76 -2.44 0.60
CA CYS A 206 -3.76 -3.91 0.64
C CYS A 206 -4.47 -4.47 1.89
N CYS A 207 -4.99 -3.59 2.76
CA CYS A 207 -5.73 -3.92 3.97
C CYS A 207 -7.20 -3.55 3.80
N ASN A 208 -8.08 -4.28 4.49
CA ASN A 208 -9.51 -4.02 4.43
C ASN A 208 -9.84 -2.59 4.92
N PRO A 209 -10.92 -1.95 4.41
CA PRO A 209 -11.37 -0.65 4.89
C PRO A 209 -11.55 -0.61 6.42
N GLY A 210 -10.87 0.32 7.08
CA GLY A 210 -10.77 0.41 8.55
C GLY A 210 -9.41 -0.03 9.10
N LEU A 211 -8.59 -0.71 8.30
CA LEU A 211 -7.23 -1.14 8.62
C LEU A 211 -6.21 -0.40 7.76
N THR A 212 -4.96 -0.37 8.21
CA THR A 212 -3.83 0.18 7.44
C THR A 212 -2.60 -0.72 7.51
N CYS A 213 -1.73 -0.62 6.51
CA CYS A 213 -0.50 -1.41 6.42
C CYS A 213 0.64 -0.75 7.22
N VAL A 214 1.06 -1.37 8.32
CA VAL A 214 2.18 -0.92 9.16
C VAL A 214 3.34 -1.91 9.09
N PRO A 215 4.58 -1.53 9.50
CA PRO A 215 5.68 -2.47 9.62
C PRO A 215 5.29 -3.69 10.46
N GLY A 216 5.47 -4.89 9.92
CA GLY A 216 4.97 -6.13 10.55
C GLY A 216 5.51 -6.39 11.95
N ALA A 217 6.65 -5.79 12.30
CA ALA A 217 7.22 -5.81 13.65
C ALA A 217 6.36 -5.12 14.74
N LEU A 218 5.30 -4.39 14.36
CA LEU A 218 4.41 -3.66 15.27
C LEU A 218 3.08 -4.37 15.54
N VAL A 219 2.75 -5.45 14.82
CA VAL A 219 1.44 -6.13 14.88
C VAL A 219 1.54 -7.45 15.66
N ASP A 220 0.62 -7.71 16.59
CA ASP A 220 0.57 -8.94 17.39
C ASP A 220 -0.19 -10.06 16.67
N ALA A 221 0.41 -10.62 15.61
CA ALA A 221 -0.19 -11.70 14.83
C ALA A 221 0.82 -12.76 14.36
N GLU A 222 0.32 -13.98 14.10
CA GLU A 222 1.14 -15.07 13.57
C GLU A 222 1.54 -14.78 12.12
N GLY A 223 2.86 -14.73 11.86
CA GLY A 223 3.41 -14.32 10.56
C GLY A 223 3.85 -12.86 10.51
N CYS A 224 3.48 -12.06 11.51
CA CYS A 224 4.04 -10.73 11.76
C CYS A 224 5.25 -10.83 12.71
N GLY A 225 5.81 -9.69 13.12
CA GLY A 225 7.05 -9.59 13.89
C GLY A 225 8.31 -9.35 13.05
N VAL A 226 9.46 -9.22 13.72
CA VAL A 226 10.76 -8.85 13.11
C VAL A 226 11.26 -9.87 12.06
N GLU A 227 10.91 -11.15 12.23
CA GLU A 227 11.26 -12.25 11.31
C GLU A 227 10.07 -12.62 10.39
N GLY A 228 8.99 -11.83 10.41
CA GLY A 228 7.73 -12.07 9.70
C GLY A 228 7.61 -11.33 8.37
N ALA A 229 6.38 -11.00 7.99
CA ALA A 229 6.08 -10.13 6.86
C ALA A 229 6.62 -8.71 7.07
N ALA A 230 7.07 -8.06 5.99
CA ALA A 230 7.61 -6.70 6.06
C ALA A 230 6.55 -5.67 6.51
N GLY A 231 5.31 -5.83 6.04
CA GLY A 231 4.14 -5.11 6.53
C GLY A 231 3.04 -6.09 6.96
N CYS A 232 2.27 -5.70 7.97
CA CYS A 232 1.02 -6.36 8.37
C CYS A 232 -0.11 -5.34 8.53
N CYS A 233 -1.33 -5.78 8.25
CA CYS A 233 -2.53 -4.96 8.48
C CYS A 233 -2.82 -4.82 9.97
N THR A 234 -3.04 -3.59 10.43
CA THR A 234 -3.49 -3.29 11.79
C THR A 234 -4.77 -2.46 11.80
N GLU A 235 -5.53 -2.58 12.89
CA GLU A 235 -6.76 -1.82 13.14
C GLU A 235 -6.46 -0.34 13.42
N ILE A 236 -7.32 0.53 12.91
CA ILE A 236 -7.37 1.94 13.31
C ILE A 236 -8.17 2.04 14.61
N CYS A 237 -7.63 2.74 15.59
CA CYS A 237 -8.20 2.87 16.93
C CYS A 237 -8.42 4.34 17.32
N ASP A 238 -9.31 4.53 18.28
CA ASP A 238 -9.65 5.85 18.81
C ASP A 238 -8.85 6.11 20.10
N LEU A 239 -8.09 7.20 20.12
CA LEU A 239 -7.23 7.59 21.26
C LEU A 239 -8.01 8.08 22.50
N ASP A 240 -9.34 8.17 22.39
CA ASP A 240 -10.22 8.60 23.47
C ASP A 240 -10.42 7.50 24.52
N ASP A 241 -10.27 7.82 25.81
CA ASP A 241 -10.52 6.88 26.91
C ASP A 241 -11.99 6.41 26.97
N GLU A 242 -12.92 7.11 26.29
CA GLU A 242 -14.34 6.75 26.15
C GLU A 242 -14.67 6.08 24.79
N ALA A 243 -13.67 5.60 24.05
CA ALA A 243 -13.83 4.93 22.75
C ALA A 243 -14.80 3.72 22.77
N PRO A 244 -15.57 3.48 21.69
CA PRO A 244 -16.36 2.27 21.52
C PRO A 244 -15.49 0.99 21.58
N PRO A 245 -16.00 -0.16 22.07
CA PRO A 245 -15.25 -1.41 22.12
C PRO A 245 -14.66 -1.88 20.78
N GLU A 246 -15.33 -1.54 19.68
CA GLU A 246 -14.89 -1.79 18.29
C GLU A 246 -13.72 -0.90 17.82
N MET A 247 -13.39 0.17 18.57
CA MET A 247 -12.24 1.06 18.34
C MET A 247 -11.07 0.76 19.29
N VAL A 248 -11.13 -0.35 20.04
CA VAL A 248 -10.08 -0.83 20.94
C VAL A 248 -9.28 -1.92 20.25
N CYS A 249 -7.97 -1.95 20.49
CA CYS A 249 -7.07 -2.91 19.83
C CYS A 249 -7.46 -4.38 20.04
N PRO A 250 -7.33 -5.23 19.00
CA PRO A 250 -7.87 -6.58 19.01
C PRO A 250 -7.10 -7.53 19.94
N THR A 251 -5.86 -7.19 20.31
CA THR A 251 -5.00 -7.96 21.21
C THR A 251 -4.72 -7.22 22.52
N GLU A 252 -4.42 -7.95 23.60
CA GLU A 252 -4.00 -7.35 24.88
C GLU A 252 -2.53 -6.85 24.84
N ALA A 253 -1.77 -7.19 23.81
CA ALA A 253 -0.38 -6.78 23.64
C ALA A 253 -0.26 -5.42 22.94
N GLU A 254 -1.06 -5.21 21.90
CA GLU A 254 -1.15 -3.94 21.19
C GLU A 254 -1.80 -2.84 22.04
N ARG A 255 -1.45 -1.59 21.73
CA ARG A 255 -2.04 -0.40 22.34
C ARG A 255 -2.34 0.60 21.25
N CYS A 256 -3.38 1.41 21.48
CA CYS A 256 -3.66 2.52 20.59
C CYS A 256 -2.57 3.58 20.72
N ARG A 257 -1.81 3.79 19.64
CA ARG A 257 -0.76 4.81 19.54
C ARG A 257 -1.15 5.86 18.53
N ALA A 258 -0.83 7.12 18.80
CA ALA A 258 -1.21 8.21 17.92
C ALA A 258 -0.58 8.04 16.53
N PHE A 259 -1.40 8.13 15.48
CA PHE A 259 -0.95 8.00 14.10
C PHE A 259 -0.04 9.16 13.67
N TYR A 260 -0.31 10.36 14.20
CA TYR A 260 0.52 11.55 13.97
C TYR A 260 1.46 11.82 15.14
N ASP A 261 2.70 12.19 14.80
CA ASP A 261 3.64 12.78 15.75
C ASP A 261 3.10 14.06 16.40
N ALA A 262 3.55 14.30 17.64
CA ALA A 262 3.14 15.45 18.44
C ALA A 262 3.49 16.78 17.75
N GLY A 263 2.47 17.46 17.21
CA GLY A 263 2.59 18.72 16.47
C GLY A 263 2.54 18.59 14.94
N ALA A 264 2.51 17.38 14.39
CA ALA A 264 2.21 17.09 12.98
C ALA A 264 0.72 16.76 12.73
N VAL A 265 -0.06 16.62 13.80
CA VAL A 265 -1.49 16.28 13.79
C VAL A 265 -2.29 17.21 12.87
N LEU A 266 -2.97 16.62 11.89
CA LEU A 266 -3.91 17.32 11.01
C LEU A 266 -5.25 17.57 11.74
N MET A 267 -5.82 18.77 11.57
CA MET A 267 -7.08 19.15 12.23
C MET A 267 -8.23 18.22 11.84
N GLY A 268 -8.90 17.68 12.85
CA GLY A 268 -9.97 16.68 12.70
C GLY A 268 -9.50 15.22 12.81
N TYR A 269 -8.20 14.97 12.90
CA TYR A 269 -7.63 13.62 13.08
C TYR A 269 -6.86 13.47 14.41
N GLU A 270 -7.12 14.34 15.39
CA GLU A 270 -6.45 14.35 16.70
C GLU A 270 -6.67 13.08 17.53
N ARG A 271 -7.69 12.29 17.18
CA ARG A 271 -8.10 11.05 17.85
C ARG A 271 -7.66 9.79 17.11
N VAL A 272 -7.08 9.91 15.91
CA VAL A 272 -6.68 8.74 15.10
C VAL A 272 -5.40 8.11 15.68
N GLY A 273 -5.51 6.85 16.05
CA GLY A 273 -4.38 6.00 16.40
C GLY A 273 -4.37 4.70 15.61
N LEU A 274 -3.26 3.98 15.69
CA LEU A 274 -3.07 2.63 15.17
C LEU A 274 -2.79 1.66 16.32
N CYS A 275 -3.19 0.41 16.15
CA CYS A 275 -2.89 -0.65 17.11
C CYS A 275 -1.48 -1.21 16.91
N GLU A 276 -0.64 -1.03 17.93
CA GLU A 276 0.78 -1.41 17.86
C GLU A 276 1.33 -1.96 19.20
N LEU A 277 2.27 -2.91 19.10
CA LEU A 277 3.09 -3.48 20.18
C LEU A 277 3.96 -2.44 20.91
#